data_AF-A0A934PCP7-F1
#
_entry.id   AF-A0A934PCP7-F1
#
_cell.length_a   1.000
_cell.length_b   1.000
_cell.length_c   1.000
_cell.angle_alpha   90.00
_cell.angle_beta   90.00
_cell.angle_gamma   90.00
#
_symmetry.space_group_name_H-M   'P 1'
#
loop_
_entity.id
_entity.type
_entity.pdbx_description
1 polymer ?
#
loop_
_entity_poly.entity_id
_entity_poly.type
_entity_poly.pdbx_seq_one_letter_code
_entity_poly.pdbx_strand_id
1 'polypeptide(L)'
;MNDYLTTRELADLLRIGERKIYDLVASDQVPCVRSVGKLLFPRTEITAWLAASRTGPQVAQPPLPPILAGSHDPLLDWALRESGSGLASFYDGSYDGLSRLAARSAQAAGLHIREEDGWNRTALRNEMAEAPVVLIEIARRQRGLLLAPGVTGIDSFADLAGRRVILRQNSAASQREFDTQLAAVGLSHDDIQTLPHPARTEEELAIALHDGKAEAGFGLGALSGLYGLSFVPLGDERFDLAVWRRAWFDAPIQRLMKFLASPTCKARAGELPGYDLSGLGTVHHNGASD
;
A
#
# COMPACT_ATOMS: atom_id res chain seq x y z
N MET A 1 14.84 -13.52 13.04
CA MET A 1 15.44 -12.97 14.28
C MET A 1 14.77 -13.71 15.44
N ASN A 2 15.46 -14.00 16.55
CA ASN A 2 14.86 -14.75 17.65
C ASN A 2 13.85 -13.89 18.41
N ASP A 3 12.61 -14.35 18.57
CA ASP A 3 11.52 -13.57 19.18
C ASP A 3 11.71 -13.28 20.69
N TYR A 4 12.59 -14.05 21.34
CA TYR A 4 12.89 -13.97 22.76
C TYR A 4 14.38 -13.68 23.00
N LEU A 5 14.66 -12.82 23.97
CA LEU A 5 15.99 -12.63 24.54
C LEU A 5 16.20 -13.56 25.73
N THR A 6 17.43 -14.02 25.88
CA THR A 6 17.95 -14.60 27.12
C THR A 6 18.35 -13.49 28.10
N THR A 7 18.56 -13.84 29.37
CA THR A 7 19.07 -12.91 30.40
C THR A 7 20.35 -12.19 29.95
N ARG A 8 21.28 -12.93 29.32
CA ARG A 8 22.53 -12.37 28.79
C ARG A 8 22.28 -11.38 27.65
N GLU A 9 21.43 -11.73 26.69
CA GLU A 9 21.13 -10.84 25.56
C GLU A 9 20.41 -9.55 26.00
N LEU A 10 19.55 -9.63 27.02
CA LEU A 10 18.93 -8.43 27.59
C LEU A 10 19.94 -7.58 28.38
N ALA A 11 20.83 -8.22 29.15
CA ALA A 11 21.92 -7.54 29.86
C ALA A 11 22.83 -6.77 28.88
N ASP A 12 23.21 -7.42 27.77
CA ASP A 12 24.00 -6.81 26.69
C ASP A 12 23.24 -5.65 26.03
N LEU A 13 21.93 -5.80 25.76
CA LEU A 13 21.08 -4.76 25.19
C LEU A 13 21.04 -3.51 26.08
N LEU A 14 20.83 -3.70 27.39
CA LEU A 14 20.73 -2.60 28.36
C LEU A 14 22.09 -2.08 28.83
N ARG A 15 23.19 -2.77 28.47
CA ARG A 15 24.54 -2.51 28.95
C ARG A 15 24.65 -2.51 30.47
N ILE A 16 24.00 -3.49 31.11
CA ILE A 16 24.06 -3.72 32.56
C ILE A 16 24.47 -5.16 32.85
N GLY A 17 24.94 -5.47 34.06
CA GLY A 17 25.29 -6.85 34.42
C GLY A 17 24.05 -7.75 34.58
N GLU A 18 24.17 -9.03 34.25
CA GLU A 18 23.07 -10.02 34.35
C GLU A 18 22.41 -10.05 35.74
N ARG A 19 23.17 -9.82 36.82
CA ARG A 19 22.62 -9.71 38.18
C ARG A 19 21.52 -8.64 38.28
N LYS A 20 21.70 -7.49 37.64
CA LYS A 20 20.68 -6.42 37.63
C LYS A 20 19.42 -6.84 36.88
N ILE A 21 19.53 -7.71 35.87
CA ILE A 21 18.36 -8.28 35.20
C ILE A 21 17.56 -9.16 36.17
N TYR A 22 18.24 -10.01 36.96
CA TYR A 22 17.58 -10.78 38.00
C TYR A 22 16.91 -9.88 39.06
N ASP A 23 17.56 -8.78 39.45
CA ASP A 23 16.99 -7.82 40.41
C ASP A 23 15.73 -7.13 39.85
N LEU A 24 15.74 -6.75 38.57
CA LEU A 24 14.58 -6.18 37.87
C LEU A 24 13.44 -7.19 37.77
N VAL A 25 13.73 -8.46 37.47
CA VAL A 25 12.73 -9.54 37.43
C VAL A 25 12.16 -9.82 38.82
N ALA A 26 13.00 -9.82 39.86
CA ALA A 26 12.55 -10.04 41.23
C ALA A 26 11.66 -8.89 41.75
N SER A 27 11.86 -7.69 41.22
CA SER A 27 11.11 -6.48 41.58
C SER A 27 9.93 -6.18 40.65
N ASP A 28 9.63 -7.06 39.69
CA ASP A 28 8.57 -6.89 38.68
C ASP A 28 8.70 -5.60 37.85
N GLN A 29 9.94 -5.19 37.57
CA GLN A 29 10.27 -3.96 36.84
C GLN A 29 10.64 -4.18 35.37
N VAL A 30 10.60 -5.42 34.90
CA VAL A 30 10.90 -5.78 33.50
C VAL A 30 9.98 -6.92 33.03
N PRO A 31 9.36 -6.81 31.84
CA PRO A 31 8.53 -7.88 31.28
C PRO A 31 9.35 -9.17 31.10
N CYS A 32 8.87 -10.30 31.60
CA CYS A 32 9.53 -11.58 31.43
C CYS A 32 8.55 -12.75 31.45
N VAL A 33 8.93 -13.82 30.75
CA VAL A 33 8.24 -15.10 30.74
C VAL A 33 9.14 -16.16 31.39
N ARG A 34 8.59 -16.90 32.36
CA ARG A 34 9.26 -18.07 32.92
C ARG A 34 8.80 -19.32 32.18
N SER A 35 9.72 -19.97 31.48
CA SER A 35 9.46 -21.24 30.78
C SER A 35 10.53 -22.26 31.13
N VAL A 36 10.11 -23.43 31.65
CA VAL A 36 10.98 -24.56 32.01
C VAL A 36 12.20 -24.13 32.83
N GLY A 37 11.98 -23.28 33.85
CA GLY A 37 13.03 -22.80 34.75
C GLY A 37 13.97 -21.73 34.18
N LYS A 38 13.76 -21.27 32.94
CA LYS A 38 14.52 -20.19 32.30
C LYS A 38 13.69 -18.91 32.23
N LEU A 39 14.37 -17.77 32.35
CA LEU A 39 13.82 -16.45 32.06
C LEU A 39 14.01 -16.14 30.58
N LEU A 40 12.91 -15.81 29.91
CA LEU A 40 12.86 -15.35 28.54
C LEU A 40 12.22 -13.97 28.51
N PHE A 41 12.71 -13.10 27.64
CA PHE A 41 12.24 -11.72 27.53
C PHE A 41 11.76 -11.48 26.10
N PRO A 42 10.45 -11.45 25.84
CA PRO A 42 9.91 -11.17 24.50
C PRO A 42 10.44 -9.83 23.99
N ARG A 43 11.05 -9.81 22.80
CA ARG A 43 11.69 -8.58 22.28
C ARG A 43 10.70 -7.43 22.17
N THR A 44 9.48 -7.70 21.71
CA THR A 44 8.39 -6.73 21.58
C THR A 44 8.05 -6.09 22.92
N GLU A 45 7.88 -6.88 23.98
CA GLU A 45 7.57 -6.38 25.32
C GLU A 45 8.73 -5.56 25.92
N ILE A 46 9.98 -5.98 25.71
CA ILE A 46 11.15 -5.22 26.16
C ILE A 46 11.26 -3.88 25.43
N THR A 47 11.00 -3.85 24.12
CA THR A 47 10.99 -2.60 23.34
C THR A 47 9.91 -1.65 23.84
N ALA A 48 8.69 -2.12 24.07
CA ALA A 48 7.60 -1.33 24.63
C ALA A 48 7.94 -0.81 26.05
N TRP A 49 8.50 -1.66 26.91
CA TRP A 49 8.93 -1.26 28.26
C TRP A 49 10.01 -0.16 28.22
N LEU A 50 10.99 -0.27 27.32
CA LEU A 50 12.02 0.77 27.14
C LEU A 50 11.42 2.08 26.60
N ALA A 51 10.40 2.01 25.76
CA ALA A 51 9.69 3.20 25.27
C ALA A 51 8.89 3.89 26.38
N ALA A 52 8.19 3.11 27.23
CA ALA A 52 7.40 3.59 28.35
C ALA A 52 8.26 4.14 29.51
N SER A 53 9.44 3.58 29.73
CA SER A 53 10.36 3.97 30.81
C SER A 53 11.20 5.22 30.48
N ARG A 54 10.87 5.94 29.40
CA ARG A 54 11.56 7.18 29.02
C ARG A 54 11.17 8.33 29.95
N THR A 55 12.15 8.90 30.65
CA THR A 55 12.01 10.16 31.39
C THR A 55 12.75 11.30 30.68
N GLY A 56 12.10 12.44 30.47
CA GLY A 56 12.66 13.63 29.81
C GLY A 56 11.62 14.37 28.96
N PRO A 57 11.93 15.56 28.40
CA PRO A 57 11.05 16.21 27.44
C PRO A 57 10.83 15.25 26.26
N GLN A 58 9.56 14.94 25.97
CA GLN A 58 9.21 14.28 24.72
C GLN A 58 9.65 15.21 23.59
N VAL A 59 10.74 14.84 22.90
CA VAL A 59 11.06 15.46 21.63
C VAL A 59 9.91 15.08 20.70
N ALA A 60 8.99 16.02 20.47
CA ALA A 60 7.87 15.82 19.57
C ALA A 60 8.43 15.32 18.24
N GLN A 61 8.07 14.10 17.85
CA GLN A 61 8.43 13.62 16.53
C GLN A 61 7.86 14.63 15.53
N PRO A 62 8.65 15.06 14.53
CA PRO A 62 8.15 16.02 13.56
C PRO A 62 6.83 15.49 12.95
N PRO A 63 5.87 16.39 12.71
CA PRO A 63 4.59 16.03 12.10
C PRO A 63 4.87 15.34 10.77
N LEU A 64 4.03 14.37 10.40
CA LEU A 64 4.09 13.82 9.05
C LEU A 64 3.68 14.93 8.08
N PRO A 65 4.37 15.08 6.95
CA PRO A 65 3.88 15.97 5.91
C PRO A 65 2.50 15.46 5.44
N PRO A 66 1.50 16.33 5.22
CA PRO A 66 0.16 15.95 4.79
C PRO A 66 0.16 15.54 3.32
N ILE A 67 0.80 14.41 3.04
CA ILE A 67 1.01 13.85 1.71
C ILE A 67 0.39 12.45 1.69
N LEU A 68 -0.44 12.20 0.68
CA LEU A 68 -0.87 10.87 0.28
C LEU A 68 0.01 10.43 -0.90
N ALA A 69 0.79 9.37 -0.69
CA ALA A 69 1.70 8.83 -1.70
C ALA A 69 1.20 7.53 -2.34
N GLY A 70 1.96 6.99 -3.30
CA GLY A 70 1.76 5.64 -3.81
C GLY A 70 0.94 5.59 -5.09
N SER A 71 0.18 4.51 -5.27
CA SER A 71 -0.53 4.26 -6.52
C SER A 71 -1.64 5.28 -6.78
N HIS A 72 -1.73 5.71 -8.04
CA HIS A 72 -2.84 6.52 -8.52
C HIS A 72 -4.17 5.75 -8.46
N ASP A 73 -5.25 6.45 -8.12
CA ASP A 73 -6.61 5.95 -8.20
C ASP A 73 -7.57 7.11 -8.57
N PRO A 74 -8.35 7.01 -9.67
CA PRO A 74 -9.20 8.11 -10.13
C PRO A 74 -10.25 8.58 -9.11
N LEU A 75 -10.82 7.64 -8.33
CA LEU A 75 -11.81 7.98 -7.32
C LEU A 75 -11.17 8.69 -6.13
N LEU A 76 -10.03 8.17 -5.65
CA LEU A 76 -9.27 8.78 -4.56
C LEU A 76 -8.75 10.16 -4.93
N ASP A 77 -8.25 10.34 -6.16
CA ASP A 77 -7.73 11.64 -6.61
C ASP A 77 -8.80 12.72 -6.65
N TRP A 78 -9.98 12.36 -7.15
CA TRP A 78 -11.15 13.23 -7.07
C TRP A 78 -11.57 13.49 -5.61
N ALA A 79 -11.63 12.44 -4.78
CA ALA A 79 -12.03 12.56 -3.37
C ALA A 79 -11.09 13.42 -2.52
N LEU A 80 -9.79 13.41 -2.81
CA LEU A 80 -8.81 14.27 -2.13
C LEU A 80 -9.15 15.75 -2.29
N ARG A 81 -9.57 16.15 -3.50
CA ARG A 81 -9.96 17.52 -3.84
C ARG A 81 -11.31 17.88 -3.23
N GLU A 82 -12.33 17.04 -3.44
CA GLU A 82 -13.70 17.31 -2.97
C GLU A 82 -13.84 17.29 -1.44
N SER A 83 -13.03 16.48 -0.75
CA SER A 83 -13.06 16.40 0.72
C SER A 83 -12.53 17.66 1.41
N GLY A 84 -11.79 18.53 0.71
CA GLY A 84 -11.06 19.63 1.35
C GLY A 84 -10.10 19.14 2.45
N SER A 85 -9.55 17.93 2.28
CA SER A 85 -8.66 17.30 3.26
C SER A 85 -7.38 18.10 3.48
N GLY A 86 -6.88 18.76 2.43
CA GLY A 86 -5.58 19.44 2.44
C GLY A 86 -4.39 18.49 2.30
N LEU A 87 -4.63 17.21 1.98
CA LEU A 87 -3.60 16.26 1.58
C LEU A 87 -3.12 16.59 0.16
N ALA A 88 -1.80 16.72 -0.01
CA ALA A 88 -1.19 16.74 -1.33
C ALA A 88 -1.05 15.30 -1.85
N SER A 89 -1.35 15.07 -3.12
CA SER A 89 -1.07 13.79 -3.76
C SER A 89 0.36 13.73 -4.30
N PHE A 90 1.04 12.61 -4.07
CA PHE A 90 2.33 12.27 -4.67
C PHE A 90 2.19 10.88 -5.30
N TYR A 91 1.66 10.82 -6.52
CA TYR A 91 1.43 9.55 -7.18
C TYR A 91 2.65 9.04 -7.91
N ASP A 92 2.91 7.76 -7.70
CA ASP A 92 3.80 6.95 -8.52
C ASP A 92 3.25 5.51 -8.48
N GLY A 93 3.91 4.60 -7.77
CA GLY A 93 3.44 3.22 -7.58
C GLY A 93 3.40 2.79 -6.12
N SER A 94 2.70 1.69 -5.82
CA SER A 94 2.53 1.17 -4.45
C SER A 94 3.85 0.97 -3.71
N TYR A 95 4.89 0.50 -4.40
CA TYR A 95 6.19 0.27 -3.78
C TYR A 95 6.91 1.58 -3.43
N ASP A 96 6.79 2.62 -4.27
CA ASP A 96 7.29 3.96 -3.93
C ASP A 96 6.50 4.56 -2.75
N GLY A 97 5.18 4.35 -2.71
CA GLY A 97 4.33 4.73 -1.58
C GLY A 97 4.77 4.09 -0.25
N LEU A 98 5.08 2.79 -0.28
CA LEU A 98 5.64 2.06 0.88
C LEU A 98 6.96 2.67 1.35
N SER A 99 7.90 2.89 0.43
CA SER A 99 9.20 3.48 0.79
C SER A 99 9.08 4.90 1.34
N ARG A 100 8.13 5.71 0.85
CA ARG A 100 7.84 7.04 1.41
C ARG A 100 7.22 6.99 2.79
N LEU A 101 6.33 6.02 3.04
CA LEU A 101 5.81 5.77 4.38
C LEU A 101 6.94 5.40 5.34
N ALA A 102 7.82 4.47 4.96
CA ALA A 102 8.97 4.05 5.77
C ALA A 102 9.94 5.21 6.04
N ALA A 103 10.19 6.06 5.03
CA ALA A 103 10.99 7.28 5.15
C ALA A 103 10.28 8.41 5.91
N ARG A 104 9.01 8.22 6.34
CA ARG A 104 8.19 9.21 7.05
C ARG A 104 8.01 10.52 6.26
N SER A 105 8.08 10.44 4.94
CA SER A 105 7.88 11.55 4.00
C SER A 105 6.45 11.63 3.45
N ALA A 106 5.57 10.74 3.90
CA ALA A 106 4.13 10.77 3.62
C ALA A 106 3.32 10.39 4.88
N GLN A 107 2.09 10.90 4.94
CA GLN A 107 1.14 10.59 6.01
C GLN A 107 0.39 9.27 5.74
N ALA A 108 0.08 9.04 4.46
CA ALA A 108 -0.62 7.85 3.98
C ALA A 108 -0.06 7.40 2.61
N ALA A 109 -0.32 6.16 2.22
CA ALA A 109 -0.08 5.67 0.86
C ALA A 109 -1.19 4.76 0.34
N GLY A 110 -1.56 4.92 -0.94
CA GLY A 110 -2.49 4.04 -1.66
C GLY A 110 -1.77 2.84 -2.25
N LEU A 111 -2.27 1.62 -1.96
CA LEU A 111 -1.60 0.35 -2.25
C LEU A 111 -2.57 -0.69 -2.87
N HIS A 112 -2.06 -1.50 -3.81
CA HIS A 112 -2.78 -2.63 -4.43
C HIS A 112 -1.80 -3.74 -4.87
N ILE A 113 -0.89 -4.11 -3.99
CA ILE A 113 0.10 -5.16 -4.23
C ILE A 113 -0.57 -6.52 -4.09
N ARG A 114 -0.62 -7.28 -5.20
CA ARG A 114 -1.11 -8.66 -5.23
C ARG A 114 -0.14 -9.59 -4.48
N GLU A 115 -0.70 -10.44 -3.62
CA GLU A 115 0.01 -11.46 -2.84
C GLU A 115 -0.73 -12.80 -2.97
N GLU A 116 -0.09 -13.91 -2.58
CA GLU A 116 -0.70 -15.24 -2.58
C GLU A 116 -1.98 -15.28 -1.71
N ASP A 117 -1.87 -14.75 -0.48
CA ASP A 117 -2.95 -14.74 0.52
C ASP A 117 -3.72 -13.40 0.59
N GLY A 118 -3.81 -12.69 -0.54
CA GLY A 118 -4.62 -11.48 -0.67
C GLY A 118 -3.82 -10.28 -1.18
N TRP A 119 -3.84 -9.18 -0.40
CA TRP A 119 -3.30 -7.89 -0.83
C TRP A 119 -2.56 -7.18 0.29
N ASN A 120 -1.48 -6.47 -0.08
CA ASN A 120 -0.76 -5.44 0.67
C ASN A 120 -0.13 -5.82 2.03
N ARG A 121 -0.64 -6.81 2.76
CA ARG A 121 -0.26 -7.08 4.16
C ARG A 121 1.19 -7.53 4.30
N THR A 122 1.64 -8.41 3.42
CA THR A 122 3.00 -8.96 3.47
C THR A 122 4.00 -7.89 3.04
N ALA A 123 3.71 -7.17 1.96
CA ALA A 123 4.53 -6.06 1.48
C ALA A 123 4.63 -4.94 2.53
N LEU A 124 3.52 -4.57 3.17
CA LEU A 124 3.49 -3.60 4.26
C LEU A 124 4.35 -4.06 5.44
N ARG A 125 4.19 -5.30 5.90
CA ARG A 125 5.00 -5.85 7.01
C ARG A 125 6.48 -5.93 6.68
N ASN A 126 6.84 -6.28 5.45
CA ASN A 126 8.23 -6.36 5.04
C ASN A 126 8.92 -4.98 5.03
N GLU A 127 8.21 -3.94 4.57
CA GLU A 127 8.76 -2.58 4.52
C GLU A 127 8.70 -1.88 5.90
N MET A 128 7.57 -1.99 6.60
CA MET A 128 7.29 -1.22 7.81
C MET A 128 7.65 -1.96 9.10
N ALA A 129 7.97 -3.27 9.03
CA ALA A 129 8.18 -4.13 10.20
C ALA A 129 7.04 -3.97 11.22
N GLU A 130 7.38 -3.64 12.47
CA GLU A 130 6.43 -3.42 13.57
C GLU A 130 5.96 -1.95 13.68
N ALA A 131 6.19 -1.11 12.67
CA ALA A 131 5.78 0.29 12.75
C ALA A 131 4.24 0.43 12.87
N PRO A 132 3.75 1.40 13.65
CA PRO A 132 2.32 1.59 13.89
C PRO A 132 1.62 2.20 12.66
N VAL A 133 1.32 1.36 11.68
CA VAL A 133 0.59 1.69 10.45
C VAL A 133 -0.69 0.86 10.39
N VAL A 134 -1.78 1.50 9.97
CA VAL A 134 -3.07 0.85 9.74
C VAL A 134 -3.28 0.72 8.24
N LEU A 135 -3.77 -0.43 7.79
CA LEU A 135 -4.16 -0.67 6.40
C LEU A 135 -5.69 -0.78 6.34
N ILE A 136 -6.32 0.12 5.61
CA ILE A 136 -7.79 0.19 5.48
C ILE A 136 -8.19 0.06 4.02
N GLU A 137 -9.15 -0.82 3.73
CA GLU A 137 -9.74 -0.94 2.40
C GLU A 137 -10.53 0.31 2.04
N ILE A 138 -10.27 0.84 0.84
CA ILE A 138 -10.99 1.99 0.28
C ILE A 138 -11.97 1.53 -0.79
N ALA A 139 -11.54 0.61 -1.66
CA ALA A 139 -12.37 0.08 -2.73
C ALA A 139 -11.85 -1.28 -3.20
N ARG A 140 -12.74 -2.04 -3.84
CA ARG A 140 -12.36 -3.05 -4.83
C ARG A 140 -12.60 -2.49 -6.21
N ARG A 141 -11.73 -2.81 -7.16
CA ARG A 141 -11.78 -2.29 -8.52
C ARG A 141 -11.42 -3.35 -9.54
N GLN A 142 -12.00 -3.30 -10.73
CA GLN A 142 -11.68 -4.23 -11.81
C GLN A 142 -10.42 -3.80 -12.57
N ARG A 143 -9.54 -4.76 -12.79
CA ARG A 143 -8.27 -4.65 -13.52
C ARG A 143 -8.31 -5.54 -14.76
N GLY A 144 -7.69 -5.09 -15.83
CA GLY A 144 -7.68 -5.84 -17.08
C GLY A 144 -6.95 -5.11 -18.19
N LEU A 145 -7.18 -5.53 -19.44
CA LEU A 145 -6.60 -4.89 -20.61
C LEU A 145 -7.54 -3.78 -21.09
N LEU A 146 -7.04 -2.55 -21.09
CA LEU A 146 -7.64 -1.43 -21.80
C LEU A 146 -7.13 -1.45 -23.23
N LEU A 147 -8.02 -1.34 -24.21
CA LEU A 147 -7.70 -1.35 -25.62
C LEU A 147 -8.03 0.00 -26.26
N ALA A 148 -7.13 0.48 -27.12
CA ALA A 148 -7.36 1.71 -27.88
C ALA A 148 -8.61 1.62 -28.77
N PRO A 149 -9.26 2.75 -29.10
CA PRO A 149 -10.47 2.74 -29.91
C PRO A 149 -10.28 2.00 -31.24
N GLY A 150 -11.18 1.06 -31.54
CA GLY A 150 -11.15 0.26 -32.77
C GLY A 150 -10.18 -0.92 -32.78
N VAL A 151 -9.37 -1.12 -31.73
CA VAL A 151 -8.52 -2.32 -31.60
C VAL A 151 -9.38 -3.54 -31.25
N THR A 152 -9.14 -4.64 -31.95
CA THR A 152 -9.84 -5.93 -31.78
C THR A 152 -8.86 -7.10 -31.79
N GLY A 153 -9.32 -8.27 -31.32
CA GLY A 153 -8.52 -9.50 -31.32
C GLY A 153 -7.48 -9.53 -30.22
N ILE A 154 -7.83 -8.99 -29.06
CA ILE A 154 -7.07 -9.07 -27.80
C ILE A 154 -8.09 -9.43 -26.72
N ASP A 155 -8.08 -10.67 -26.26
CA ASP A 155 -8.98 -11.17 -25.20
C ASP A 155 -8.20 -11.66 -23.97
N SER A 156 -6.87 -11.74 -24.07
CA SER A 156 -5.98 -12.22 -23.02
C SER A 156 -4.55 -11.68 -23.18
N PHE A 157 -3.69 -11.98 -22.22
CA PHE A 157 -2.25 -11.68 -22.31
C PHE A 157 -1.55 -12.38 -23.49
N ALA A 158 -2.03 -13.56 -23.92
CA ALA A 158 -1.43 -14.30 -25.04
C ALA A 158 -1.57 -13.55 -26.38
N ASP A 159 -2.58 -12.69 -26.50
CA ASP A 159 -2.88 -11.93 -27.71
C ASP A 159 -2.05 -10.63 -27.83
N LEU A 160 -1.20 -10.35 -26.84
CA LEU A 160 -0.34 -9.17 -26.84
C LEU A 160 0.89 -9.34 -27.74
N ALA A 161 1.22 -10.55 -28.18
CA ALA A 161 2.36 -10.82 -29.04
C ALA A 161 2.35 -9.93 -30.30
N GLY A 162 3.42 -9.16 -30.49
CA GLY A 162 3.60 -8.23 -31.60
C GLY A 162 2.79 -6.93 -31.50
N ARG A 163 1.97 -6.73 -30.45
CA ARG A 163 1.15 -5.53 -30.26
C ARG A 163 1.94 -4.37 -29.65
N ARG A 164 1.49 -3.14 -29.89
CA ARG A 164 2.00 -1.97 -29.18
C ARG A 164 1.37 -1.87 -27.79
N VAL A 165 2.17 -1.96 -26.75
CA VAL A 165 1.70 -2.00 -25.36
C VAL A 165 2.29 -0.83 -24.58
N ILE A 166 1.42 -0.07 -23.91
CA ILE A 166 1.86 0.94 -22.92
C ILE A 166 2.06 0.25 -21.57
N LEU A 167 3.27 0.37 -21.04
CA LEU A 167 3.66 -0.14 -19.72
C LEU A 167 3.50 0.92 -18.63
N ARG A 168 3.53 0.47 -17.38
CA ARG A 168 3.60 1.26 -16.16
C ARG A 168 5.05 1.30 -15.66
N GLN A 169 5.35 2.24 -14.77
CA GLN A 169 6.68 2.34 -14.16
C GLN A 169 6.98 1.15 -13.22
N ASN A 170 8.26 0.81 -13.01
CA ASN A 170 8.68 -0.35 -12.20
C ASN A 170 8.23 -0.32 -10.73
N SER A 171 7.92 0.87 -10.18
CA SER A 171 7.38 1.03 -8.82
C SER A 171 5.88 0.69 -8.74
N ALA A 172 5.18 0.54 -9.86
CA ALA A 172 3.76 0.19 -9.91
C ALA A 172 3.55 -1.30 -9.60
N ALA A 173 2.62 -1.59 -8.70
CA ALA A 173 2.20 -2.96 -8.43
C ALA A 173 1.64 -3.65 -9.68
N SER A 174 0.86 -2.91 -10.48
CA SER A 174 0.30 -3.40 -11.73
C SER A 174 1.35 -3.75 -12.78
N GLN A 175 2.54 -3.11 -12.77
CA GLN A 175 3.61 -3.48 -13.70
C GLN A 175 4.18 -4.87 -13.36
N ARG A 176 4.41 -5.15 -12.07
CA ARG A 176 4.88 -6.47 -11.65
C ARG A 176 3.84 -7.56 -11.92
N GLU A 177 2.57 -7.23 -11.73
CA GLU A 177 1.47 -8.13 -12.09
C GLU A 177 1.42 -8.37 -13.61
N PHE A 178 1.56 -7.32 -14.42
CA PHE A 178 1.67 -7.45 -15.87
C PHE A 178 2.81 -8.39 -16.28
N ASP A 179 4.01 -8.19 -15.73
CA ASP A 179 5.17 -9.03 -16.02
C ASP A 179 4.92 -10.50 -15.64
N THR A 180 4.27 -10.73 -14.49
CA THR A 180 3.91 -12.08 -14.03
C THR A 180 2.92 -12.75 -14.98
N GLN A 181 1.90 -12.02 -15.43
CA GLN A 181 0.87 -12.53 -16.33
C GLN A 181 1.42 -12.77 -17.74
N LEU A 182 2.31 -11.91 -18.22
CA LEU A 182 2.97 -12.06 -19.52
C LEU A 182 3.87 -13.31 -19.52
N ALA A 183 4.66 -13.50 -18.46
CA ALA A 183 5.49 -14.69 -18.30
C ALA A 183 4.66 -15.97 -18.17
N ALA A 184 3.50 -15.92 -17.53
CA ALA A 184 2.60 -17.08 -17.37
C ALA A 184 2.08 -17.62 -18.71
N VAL A 185 1.99 -16.78 -19.75
CA VAL A 185 1.63 -17.20 -21.12
C VAL A 185 2.86 -17.45 -22.01
N GLY A 186 4.07 -17.47 -21.45
CA GLY A 186 5.31 -17.72 -22.17
C GLY A 186 5.81 -16.55 -23.02
N LEU A 187 5.31 -15.34 -22.77
CA LEU A 187 5.76 -14.12 -23.45
C LEU A 187 6.69 -13.32 -22.55
N SER A 188 7.50 -12.47 -23.18
CA SER A 188 8.42 -11.53 -22.57
C SER A 188 8.24 -10.12 -23.15
N HIS A 189 8.98 -9.14 -22.62
CA HIS A 189 8.95 -7.79 -23.17
C HIS A 189 9.49 -7.72 -24.62
N ASP A 190 10.31 -8.68 -25.04
CA ASP A 190 10.82 -8.76 -26.42
C ASP A 190 9.74 -9.20 -27.42
N ASP A 191 8.65 -9.80 -26.93
CA ASP A 191 7.53 -10.27 -27.74
C ASP A 191 6.47 -9.20 -27.95
N ILE A 192 6.61 -8.01 -27.35
CA ILE A 192 5.68 -6.88 -27.46
C ILE A 192 6.41 -5.61 -27.90
N GLN A 193 5.69 -4.66 -28.49
CA GLN A 193 6.25 -3.37 -28.89
C GLN A 193 5.97 -2.33 -27.80
N THR A 194 6.94 -2.06 -26.93
CA THR A 194 6.78 -1.11 -25.83
C THR A 194 6.98 0.34 -26.29
N LEU A 195 6.33 1.29 -25.60
CA LEU A 195 6.59 2.71 -25.80
C LEU A 195 7.89 3.14 -25.08
N PRO A 196 8.59 4.20 -25.56
CA PRO A 196 9.86 4.65 -24.96
C PRO A 196 9.75 5.08 -23.49
N HIS A 197 8.56 5.55 -23.08
CA HIS A 197 8.30 6.02 -21.72
C HIS A 197 7.07 5.30 -21.15
N PRO A 198 7.18 4.69 -19.97
CA PRO A 198 6.03 4.12 -19.28
C PRO A 198 5.12 5.24 -18.74
N ALA A 199 3.84 4.93 -18.61
CA ALA A 199 2.86 5.81 -17.97
C ALA A 199 3.06 5.82 -16.45
N ARG A 200 2.90 6.97 -15.80
CA ARG A 200 3.04 7.14 -14.34
C ARG A 200 1.72 7.24 -13.58
N THR A 201 0.64 7.65 -14.22
CA THR A 201 -0.73 7.54 -13.69
C THR A 201 -1.62 6.60 -14.53
N GLU A 202 -2.78 6.22 -13.99
CA GLU A 202 -3.77 5.44 -14.74
C GLU A 202 -4.28 6.27 -15.95
N GLU A 203 -4.43 7.58 -15.77
CA GLU A 203 -4.87 8.54 -16.81
C GLU A 203 -3.83 8.67 -17.92
N GLU A 204 -2.54 8.73 -17.60
CA GLU A 204 -1.49 8.77 -18.63
C GLU A 204 -1.53 7.53 -19.52
N LEU A 205 -1.81 6.36 -18.94
CA LEU A 205 -2.00 5.11 -19.68
C LEU A 205 -3.23 5.20 -20.59
N ALA A 206 -4.36 5.67 -20.07
CA ALA A 206 -5.59 5.79 -20.84
C ALA A 206 -5.49 6.84 -21.96
N ILE A 207 -4.82 7.96 -21.73
CA ILE A 207 -4.53 9.00 -22.75
C ILE A 207 -3.67 8.41 -23.86
N ALA A 208 -2.63 7.63 -23.53
CA ALA A 208 -1.78 7.01 -24.55
C ALA A 208 -2.57 6.05 -25.46
N LEU A 209 -3.53 5.32 -24.91
CA LEU A 209 -4.43 4.44 -25.66
C LEU A 209 -5.45 5.23 -26.48
N HIS A 210 -6.06 6.25 -25.89
CA HIS A 210 -7.03 7.11 -26.56
C HIS A 210 -6.41 7.80 -27.79
N ASP A 211 -5.18 8.30 -27.66
CA ASP A 211 -4.41 8.92 -28.73
C ASP A 211 -3.90 7.91 -29.79
N GLY A 212 -4.12 6.61 -29.61
CA GLY A 212 -3.66 5.56 -30.51
C GLY A 212 -2.14 5.34 -30.51
N LYS A 213 -1.42 5.80 -29.47
CA LYS A 213 0.03 5.59 -29.33
C LYS A 213 0.36 4.13 -29.03
N ALA A 214 -0.51 3.45 -28.29
CA ALA A 214 -0.47 2.01 -28.04
C ALA A 214 -1.81 1.36 -28.40
N GLU A 215 -1.82 0.05 -28.57
CA GLU A 215 -3.02 -0.75 -28.82
C GLU A 215 -3.65 -1.29 -27.53
N ALA A 216 -2.82 -1.64 -26.55
CA ALA A 216 -3.27 -2.20 -25.27
C ALA A 216 -2.44 -1.68 -24.08
N GLY A 217 -3.04 -1.71 -22.89
CA GLY A 217 -2.37 -1.41 -21.62
C GLY A 217 -3.08 -2.10 -20.47
N PHE A 218 -2.34 -2.45 -19.42
CA PHE A 218 -2.91 -3.10 -18.24
C PHE A 218 -3.33 -2.06 -17.20
N GLY A 219 -4.63 -1.86 -17.05
CA GLY A 219 -5.22 -0.70 -16.38
C GLY A 219 -6.59 -0.97 -15.76
N LEU A 220 -7.14 0.05 -15.10
CA LEU A 220 -8.44 -0.04 -14.44
C LEU A 220 -9.59 0.03 -15.45
N GLY A 221 -10.59 -0.85 -15.25
CA GLY A 221 -11.81 -0.85 -16.05
C GLY A 221 -12.55 0.49 -16.03
N ALA A 222 -12.46 1.23 -14.93
CA ALA A 222 -13.09 2.54 -14.80
C ALA A 222 -12.64 3.57 -15.84
N LEU A 223 -11.42 3.43 -16.39
CA LEU A 223 -10.93 4.36 -17.42
C LEU A 223 -11.50 4.08 -18.80
N SER A 224 -12.08 2.89 -19.02
CA SER A 224 -12.68 2.55 -20.31
C SER A 224 -13.83 3.49 -20.69
N GLY A 225 -14.79 3.68 -19.78
CA GLY A 225 -15.90 4.60 -19.99
C GLY A 225 -15.47 6.07 -20.09
N LEU A 226 -14.47 6.49 -19.30
CA LEU A 226 -14.01 7.88 -19.26
C LEU A 226 -13.27 8.30 -20.54
N TYR A 227 -12.54 7.38 -21.18
CA TYR A 227 -11.70 7.65 -22.34
C TYR A 227 -12.17 6.98 -23.64
N GLY A 228 -13.36 6.35 -23.62
CA GLY A 228 -13.92 5.66 -24.79
C GLY A 228 -13.08 4.47 -25.26
N LEU A 229 -12.46 3.76 -24.30
CA LEU A 229 -11.63 2.58 -24.57
C LEU A 229 -12.47 1.31 -24.43
N SER A 230 -12.06 0.23 -25.11
CA SER A 230 -12.59 -1.10 -24.83
C SER A 230 -11.89 -1.70 -23.61
N PHE A 231 -12.54 -2.62 -22.91
CA PHE A 231 -12.01 -3.25 -21.71
C PHE A 231 -12.22 -4.76 -21.71
N VAL A 232 -11.14 -5.49 -21.43
CA VAL A 232 -11.14 -6.93 -21.19
C VAL A 232 -10.87 -7.17 -19.71
N PRO A 233 -11.88 -7.54 -18.91
CA PRO A 233 -11.72 -7.75 -17.47
C PRO A 233 -10.90 -9.02 -17.20
N LEU A 234 -9.88 -8.93 -16.34
CA LEU A 234 -9.01 -10.06 -15.99
C LEU A 234 -9.05 -10.41 -14.50
N GLY A 235 -9.45 -9.48 -13.65
CA GLY A 235 -9.66 -9.77 -12.23
C GLY A 235 -10.04 -8.55 -11.41
N ASP A 236 -10.41 -8.81 -10.17
CA ASP A 236 -10.62 -7.78 -9.16
C ASP A 236 -9.35 -7.54 -8.36
N GLU A 237 -9.16 -6.29 -7.95
CA GLU A 237 -8.10 -5.90 -7.03
C GLU A 237 -8.62 -5.10 -5.84
N ARG A 238 -7.97 -5.26 -4.69
CA ARG A 238 -8.26 -4.49 -3.47
C ARG A 238 -7.30 -3.32 -3.38
N PHE A 239 -7.87 -2.12 -3.26
CA PHE A 239 -7.13 -0.89 -3.07
C PHE A 239 -7.27 -0.42 -1.62
N ASP A 240 -6.14 -0.41 -0.91
CA ASP A 240 -6.04 -0.07 0.49
C ASP A 240 -5.29 1.26 0.69
N LEU A 241 -5.63 1.99 1.75
CA LEU A 241 -4.87 3.11 2.26
C LEU A 241 -4.06 2.64 3.49
N ALA A 242 -2.73 2.69 3.40
CA ALA A 242 -1.85 2.55 4.54
C ALA A 242 -1.66 3.92 5.20
N VAL A 243 -1.97 4.06 6.48
CA VAL A 243 -1.92 5.32 7.23
C VAL A 243 -1.13 5.13 8.51
N TRP A 244 -0.19 6.02 8.79
CA TRP A 244 0.45 6.07 10.10
C TRP A 244 -0.61 6.24 11.19
N ARG A 245 -0.64 5.36 12.19
CA ARG A 245 -1.69 5.37 13.22
C ARG A 245 -1.75 6.69 13.98
N ARG A 246 -0.60 7.33 14.23
CA ARG A 246 -0.52 8.67 14.85
C ARG A 246 -1.25 9.75 14.06
N ALA A 247 -1.40 9.57 12.75
CA ALA A 247 -2.08 10.48 11.85
C ALA A 247 -3.55 10.13 11.60
N TRP A 248 -4.03 9.00 12.11
CA TRP A 248 -5.39 8.54 11.83
C TRP A 248 -6.44 9.57 12.20
N PHE A 249 -6.27 10.23 13.35
CA PHE A 249 -7.19 11.25 13.86
C PHE A 249 -6.81 12.69 13.44
N ASP A 250 -5.79 12.86 12.61
CA ASP A 250 -5.46 14.18 12.07
C ASP A 250 -6.57 14.65 11.13
N ALA A 251 -6.83 15.96 11.13
CA ALA A 251 -7.91 16.56 10.35
C ALA A 251 -7.90 16.18 8.85
N PRO A 252 -6.74 16.10 8.15
CA PRO A 252 -6.71 15.71 6.75
C PRO A 252 -7.25 14.30 6.49
N ILE A 253 -6.79 13.31 7.27
CA ILE A 253 -7.24 11.92 7.15
C ILE A 253 -8.72 11.78 7.52
N GLN A 254 -9.16 12.40 8.62
CA GLN A 254 -10.55 12.34 9.04
C GLN A 254 -11.51 12.97 8.02
N ARG A 255 -11.13 14.09 7.41
CA ARG A 255 -11.92 14.71 6.32
C ARG A 255 -12.03 13.80 5.10
N LEU A 256 -10.91 13.22 4.68
CA LEU A 256 -10.89 12.28 3.56
C LEU A 256 -11.79 11.06 3.84
N MET A 257 -11.59 10.39 4.97
CA MET A 257 -12.35 9.18 5.31
C MET A 257 -13.86 9.47 5.46
N LYS A 258 -14.22 10.62 6.05
CA LYS A 258 -15.62 11.05 6.13
C LYS A 258 -16.22 11.28 4.74
N PHE A 259 -15.46 11.88 3.82
CA PHE A 259 -15.92 12.12 2.46
C PHE A 259 -16.06 10.81 1.67
N LEU A 260 -15.10 9.89 1.78
CA LEU A 260 -15.17 8.58 1.12
C LEU A 260 -16.41 7.79 1.53
N ALA A 261 -16.83 7.90 2.80
CA ALA A 261 -18.05 7.28 3.32
C ALA A 261 -19.36 8.04 2.95
N SER A 262 -19.28 9.16 2.22
CA SER A 262 -20.44 9.99 1.92
C SER A 262 -21.29 9.43 0.77
N PRO A 263 -22.61 9.76 0.72
CA PRO A 263 -23.45 9.46 -0.44
C PRO A 263 -22.90 10.03 -1.74
N THR A 264 -22.24 11.19 -1.70
CA THR A 264 -21.62 11.83 -2.87
C THR A 264 -20.50 10.97 -3.44
N CYS A 265 -19.61 10.44 -2.59
CA CYS A 265 -18.54 9.54 -3.04
C CYS A 265 -19.10 8.23 -3.57
N LYS A 266 -20.14 7.68 -2.91
CA LYS A 266 -20.83 6.47 -3.40
C LYS A 266 -21.47 6.67 -4.78
N ALA A 267 -22.10 7.83 -5.00
CA ALA A 267 -22.67 8.16 -6.31
C ALA A 267 -21.58 8.26 -7.38
N ARG A 268 -20.47 8.96 -7.09
CA ARG A 268 -19.34 9.07 -8.00
C ARG A 268 -18.70 7.72 -8.33
N ALA A 269 -18.52 6.85 -7.34
CA ALA A 269 -18.01 5.50 -7.57
C ALA A 269 -18.95 4.68 -8.47
N GLY A 270 -20.27 4.89 -8.36
CA GLY A 270 -21.26 4.26 -9.25
C GLY A 270 -21.15 4.67 -10.72
N GLU A 271 -20.49 5.79 -11.02
CA GLU A 271 -20.19 6.23 -12.39
C GLU A 271 -18.91 5.58 -12.96
N LEU A 272 -18.13 4.87 -12.12
CA LEU A 272 -16.86 4.25 -12.48
C LEU A 272 -17.05 2.72 -12.59
N PRO A 273 -17.12 2.16 -13.83
CA PRO A 273 -17.30 0.73 -14.02
C PRO A 273 -16.27 -0.11 -13.25
N GLY A 274 -16.75 -1.15 -12.58
CA GLY A 274 -15.94 -2.09 -11.83
C GLY A 274 -15.52 -1.64 -10.43
N TYR A 275 -15.96 -0.48 -9.93
CA TYR A 275 -15.75 -0.09 -8.53
C TYR A 275 -16.80 -0.71 -7.59
N ASP A 276 -16.33 -1.22 -6.46
CA ASP A 276 -17.15 -1.63 -5.33
C ASP A 276 -16.61 -1.03 -4.03
N LEU A 277 -17.47 -0.32 -3.29
CA LEU A 277 -17.14 0.30 -2.01
C LEU A 277 -17.68 -0.49 -0.81
N SER A 278 -18.18 -1.70 -1.01
CA SER A 278 -18.76 -2.53 0.07
C SER A 278 -17.78 -2.81 1.22
N GLY A 279 -16.48 -2.90 0.92
CA GLY A 279 -15.42 -3.11 1.89
C GLY A 279 -14.83 -1.85 2.51
N LEU A 280 -15.28 -0.65 2.12
CA LEU A 280 -14.74 0.63 2.58
C LEU A 280 -14.70 0.69 4.13
N GLY A 281 -13.52 0.99 4.68
CA GLY A 281 -13.31 1.12 6.12
C GLY A 281 -12.89 -0.18 6.81
N THR A 282 -12.86 -1.31 6.09
CA THR A 282 -12.37 -2.58 6.64
C THR A 282 -10.88 -2.50 6.94
N VAL A 283 -10.49 -2.77 8.19
CA VAL A 283 -9.10 -2.78 8.62
C VAL A 283 -8.48 -4.15 8.33
N HIS A 284 -7.48 -4.20 7.46
CA HIS A 284 -6.76 -5.43 7.07
C HIS A 284 -5.44 -5.64 7.81
N HIS A 285 -4.91 -4.57 8.40
CA HIS A 285 -3.75 -4.59 9.28
C HIS A 285 -3.84 -3.43 10.26
N ASN A 286 -3.48 -3.68 11.52
CA ASN A 286 -3.38 -2.66 12.56
C ASN A 286 -2.08 -2.92 13.31
N GLY A 287 -0.99 -2.27 12.86
CA GLY A 287 0.31 -2.37 13.50
C GLY A 287 0.19 -1.95 14.96
N ALA A 288 0.85 -2.70 15.85
CA ALA A 288 0.83 -2.42 17.27
C ALA A 288 1.28 -0.97 17.51
N SER A 289 0.54 -0.25 18.35
CA SER A 289 1.11 0.91 19.02
C SER A 289 1.80 0.38 20.24
N ASP A 290 3.09 0.70 20.40
CA ASP A 290 3.76 0.62 21.70
C ASP A 290 2.86 1.22 22.81
#